data_AF-A0A5P1F0Y2-F1
#
_entry.id   AF-A0A5P1F0Y2-F1
#
_cell.length_a   1.000
_cell.length_b   1.000
_cell.length_c   1.000
_cell.angle_alpha   90.00
_cell.angle_beta   90.00
_cell.angle_gamma   90.00
#
_symmetry.space_group_name_H-M   'P 1'
#
loop_
_entity.id
_entity.type
_entity.pdbx_description
1 polymer ?
#
loop_
_entity_poly.entity_id
_entity_poly.type
_entity_poly.pdbx_seq_one_letter_code
_entity_poly.pdbx_strand_id
1 'polypeptide(L)'
;MRRQMEFVKGGWKPIEEVQMYYRYNAPQVNILYYTQGVFSYDFHQIRSLSPFHEPRIYCMHLKMATFVTLVTEICSVRIVDSKNVFDLKLKALGLFESNGFNIESVCSRLLKLIEVHNVQSQLEGEKRSLKAKVLQVEEEMEKKYELLLAVDEDLLIRERELRRIQDKREFMILEIERMNMKMVIWKRVSKQLKKTLTLLNSSSMLY
;
A
#
# COMPACT_ATOMS: atom_id res chain seq x y z
N MET A 1 15.97 -15.76 23.31
CA MET A 1 15.43 -16.18 22.00
C MET A 1 14.31 -15.22 21.62
N ARG A 2 14.45 -14.42 20.55
CA ARG A 2 13.39 -13.52 20.08
C ARG A 2 12.47 -14.32 19.16
N ARG A 3 11.18 -14.42 19.49
CA ARG A 3 10.18 -15.07 18.64
C ARG A 3 9.75 -14.10 17.56
N GLN A 4 9.63 -14.58 16.32
CA GLN A 4 9.10 -13.78 15.21
C GLN A 4 7.57 -13.69 15.32
N MET A 5 7.05 -12.48 15.13
CA MET A 5 5.62 -12.14 15.31
C MET A 5 5.07 -11.60 13.99
N GLU A 6 3.81 -11.89 13.71
CA GLU A 6 3.08 -11.46 12.51
C GLU A 6 1.72 -10.90 12.93
N PHE A 7 1.29 -9.78 12.32
CA PHE A 7 0.05 -9.11 12.68
C PHE A 7 -1.12 -9.64 11.85
N VAL A 8 -2.06 -10.34 12.50
CA VAL A 8 -3.19 -11.01 11.82
C VAL A 8 -4.50 -10.65 12.52
N LYS A 9 -5.47 -10.14 11.74
CA LYS A 9 -6.83 -9.79 12.23
C LYS A 9 -6.84 -8.89 13.48
N GLY A 10 -5.98 -7.89 13.50
CA GLY A 10 -5.97 -6.88 14.58
C GLY A 10 -5.14 -7.23 15.82
N GLY A 11 -4.27 -8.25 15.75
CA GLY A 11 -3.35 -8.56 16.85
C GLY A 11 -2.05 -9.23 16.39
N TRP A 12 -0.99 -9.07 17.18
CA TRP A 12 0.30 -9.73 16.98
C TRP A 12 0.25 -11.17 17.46
N LYS A 13 0.57 -12.12 16.57
CA LYS A 13 0.64 -13.55 16.90
C LYS A 13 2.02 -14.13 16.55
N PRO A 14 2.48 -15.17 17.26
CA PRO A 14 3.69 -15.89 16.87
C PRO A 14 3.52 -16.53 15.48
N ILE A 15 4.56 -16.46 14.64
CA ILE A 15 4.53 -17.00 13.27
C ILE A 15 4.11 -18.47 13.21
N GLU A 16 4.48 -19.27 14.22
CA GLU A 16 4.12 -20.68 14.32
C GLU A 16 2.59 -20.91 14.36
N GLU A 17 1.85 -20.01 15.04
CA GLU A 17 0.39 -20.07 15.10
C GLU A 17 -0.26 -19.63 13.78
N VAL A 18 0.35 -18.67 13.10
CA VAL A 18 -0.13 -18.16 11.81
C VAL A 18 0.05 -19.19 10.71
N GLN A 19 1.23 -19.84 10.64
CA GLN A 19 1.51 -20.89 9.66
C GLN A 19 0.60 -22.11 9.80
N MET A 20 0.25 -22.49 11.03
CA MET A 20 -0.74 -23.54 11.29
C MET A 20 -2.12 -23.19 10.70
N TYR A 21 -2.55 -21.94 10.83
CA TYR A 21 -3.86 -21.50 10.35
C TYR A 21 -3.98 -21.56 8.82
N TYR A 22 -2.90 -21.24 8.09
CA TYR A 22 -2.87 -21.34 6.62
C TYR A 22 -2.73 -22.79 6.13
N ARG A 23 -2.13 -23.69 6.91
CA ARG A 23 -1.95 -25.09 6.51
C ARG A 23 -3.25 -25.90 6.48
N TYR A 24 -4.25 -25.52 7.30
CA TYR A 24 -5.53 -26.22 7.39
C TYR A 24 -6.67 -25.59 6.57
N ASN A 25 -6.53 -24.33 6.14
CA ASN A 25 -7.59 -23.58 5.47
C ASN A 25 -7.22 -23.07 4.06
N ALA A 26 -6.07 -23.46 3.50
CA ALA A 26 -5.75 -23.10 2.12
C ALA A 26 -6.60 -23.92 1.13
N PRO A 27 -7.42 -23.28 0.27
CA PRO A 27 -7.85 -23.95 -0.95
C PRO A 27 -6.60 -24.32 -1.76
N GLN A 28 -6.58 -25.52 -2.34
CA GLN A 28 -5.49 -25.99 -3.18
C GLN A 28 -5.32 -25.06 -4.39
N VAL A 29 -4.46 -24.05 -4.26
CA VAL A 29 -4.08 -23.18 -5.38
C VAL A 29 -2.88 -23.82 -6.05
N ASN A 30 -3.11 -24.40 -7.22
CA ASN A 30 -2.06 -24.80 -8.16
C ASN A 30 -1.25 -23.55 -8.55
N ILE A 31 -0.02 -23.47 -8.04
CA ILE A 31 0.96 -22.48 -8.47
C ILE A 31 1.61 -23.02 -9.75
N LEU A 32 1.13 -22.54 -10.90
CA LEU A 32 1.84 -22.66 -12.17
C LEU A 32 2.90 -21.55 -12.23
N TYR A 33 4.17 -21.94 -12.17
CA TYR A 33 5.29 -21.07 -12.47
C TYR A 33 5.27 -20.72 -13.97
N TYR A 34 5.07 -19.45 -14.32
CA TYR A 34 5.39 -18.93 -15.64
C TYR A 34 6.65 -18.08 -15.55
N THR A 35 7.75 -18.65 -16.04
CA THR A 35 9.00 -17.94 -16.29
C THR A 35 8.87 -17.07 -17.54
N GLN A 36 9.04 -15.76 -17.37
CA GLN A 36 9.24 -14.80 -18.44
C GLN A 36 10.52 -15.10 -19.23
N GLY A 37 10.40 -15.13 -20.56
CA GLY A 37 11.52 -15.25 -21.50
C GLY A 37 11.25 -14.44 -22.77
N VAL A 38 11.65 -13.17 -22.74
CA VAL A 38 12.22 -12.32 -23.80
C VAL A 38 11.70 -12.49 -25.24
N PHE A 39 10.90 -11.52 -25.72
CA PHE A 39 10.76 -11.22 -27.15
C PHE A 39 11.69 -10.06 -27.52
N SER A 40 12.68 -10.34 -28.35
CA SER A 40 13.47 -9.34 -29.10
C SER A 40 12.73 -9.03 -30.40
N TYR A 41 12.39 -7.76 -30.65
CA TYR A 41 11.94 -7.27 -31.95
C TYR A 41 13.04 -6.42 -32.55
N ASP A 42 13.73 -6.97 -33.56
CA ASP A 42 14.64 -6.20 -34.39
C ASP A 42 13.85 -5.37 -35.41
N PHE A 43 14.05 -4.06 -35.31
CA PHE A 43 13.54 -3.06 -36.25
C PHE A 43 14.72 -2.62 -37.13
N HIS A 44 14.87 -3.20 -38.32
CA HIS A 44 15.73 -2.60 -39.34
C HIS A 44 15.18 -2.69 -40.77
N GLN A 45 15.02 -1.48 -41.31
CA GLN A 45 15.34 -1.04 -42.67
C GLN A 45 14.31 -1.19 -43.80
N ILE A 46 13.85 0.00 -44.20
CA ILE A 46 13.22 0.41 -45.45
C ILE A 46 14.32 0.61 -46.52
N ARG A 47 14.07 0.12 -47.76
CA ARG A 47 14.31 0.72 -49.13
C ARG A 47 14.98 -0.19 -50.17
N SER A 48 14.26 -0.45 -51.26
CA SER A 48 14.62 -0.20 -52.69
C SER A 48 13.58 -0.89 -53.61
N LEU A 49 12.67 -0.15 -54.28
CA LEU A 49 12.68 0.27 -55.71
C LEU A 49 12.86 -0.89 -56.72
N SER A 50 11.77 -1.54 -57.20
CA SER A 50 10.98 -1.31 -58.44
C SER A 50 11.35 -2.31 -59.57
N PRO A 51 10.65 -2.46 -60.72
CA PRO A 51 9.23 -2.35 -61.07
C PRO A 51 8.73 -3.57 -61.91
N PHE A 52 7.45 -3.56 -62.35
CA PHE A 52 6.81 -4.51 -63.28
C PHE A 52 6.59 -5.95 -62.80
N HIS A 53 5.36 -6.25 -62.39
CA HIS A 53 4.54 -7.33 -62.99
C HIS A 53 3.06 -6.99 -62.77
N GLU A 54 2.27 -7.35 -63.77
CA GLU A 54 0.86 -7.08 -64.04
C GLU A 54 -0.12 -7.19 -62.85
N PRO A 55 -1.31 -6.57 -62.95
CA PRO A 55 -2.39 -6.74 -61.99
C PRO A 55 -2.94 -8.16 -62.11
N ARG A 56 -2.32 -9.12 -61.42
CA ARG A 56 -3.02 -10.35 -61.05
C ARG A 56 -4.12 -9.95 -60.10
N ILE A 57 -5.31 -9.83 -60.66
CA ILE A 57 -6.59 -9.88 -59.97
C ILE A 57 -6.46 -11.01 -58.96
N TYR A 58 -6.26 -10.63 -57.69
CA TYR A 58 -6.49 -11.54 -56.59
C TYR A 58 -7.99 -11.79 -56.61
N CYS A 59 -8.39 -12.79 -57.37
CA CYS A 59 -9.60 -13.57 -57.13
C CYS A 59 -9.34 -14.35 -55.83
N MET A 60 -9.11 -13.63 -54.73
CA MET A 60 -9.41 -14.18 -53.43
C MET A 60 -10.87 -14.55 -53.52
N HIS A 61 -11.15 -15.81 -53.24
CA HIS A 61 -12.50 -16.32 -53.03
C HIS A 61 -13.19 -15.42 -52.01
N LEU A 62 -13.86 -14.36 -52.49
CA LEU A 62 -14.99 -13.78 -51.80
C LEU A 62 -16.01 -14.92 -51.79
N LYS A 63 -15.91 -15.81 -50.79
CA LYS A 63 -17.07 -16.57 -50.33
C LYS A 63 -18.15 -15.52 -50.20
N MET A 64 -19.14 -15.56 -51.09
CA MET A 64 -20.30 -14.69 -50.97
C MET A 64 -20.80 -14.86 -49.55
N ALA A 65 -20.67 -13.80 -48.75
CA ALA A 65 -21.15 -13.82 -47.38
C ALA A 65 -22.66 -14.02 -47.48
N THR A 66 -23.12 -15.22 -47.16
CA THR A 66 -24.54 -15.52 -47.08
C THR A 66 -25.02 -15.09 -45.70
N PHE A 67 -26.34 -14.86 -45.57
CA PHE A 67 -26.95 -14.56 -44.28
C PHE A 67 -26.59 -15.63 -43.22
N VAL A 68 -26.55 -16.91 -43.61
CA VAL A 68 -26.17 -18.03 -42.72
C VAL A 68 -24.73 -17.90 -42.23
N THR A 69 -23.78 -17.55 -43.10
CA THR A 69 -22.39 -17.32 -42.68
C THR A 69 -22.26 -16.13 -41.73
N LEU A 70 -23.02 -15.06 -41.95
CA LEU A 70 -23.00 -13.91 -41.04
C LEU A 70 -23.59 -14.24 -39.67
N VAL A 71 -24.72 -14.95 -39.64
CA VAL A 71 -25.37 -15.37 -38.39
C VAL A 71 -24.46 -16.31 -37.58
N THR A 72 -23.81 -17.27 -38.24
CA THR A 72 -22.87 -18.19 -37.56
C THR A 72 -21.66 -17.45 -37.00
N GLU A 73 -21.10 -16.49 -37.74
CA GLU A 73 -20.05 -15.60 -37.24
C GLU A 73 -20.52 -14.79 -36.04
N ILE A 74 -21.72 -14.21 -36.10
CA ILE A 74 -22.30 -13.44 -34.98
C ILE A 74 -22.48 -14.34 -33.75
N CYS A 75 -22.98 -15.57 -33.91
CA CYS A 75 -23.12 -16.54 -32.83
C CYS A 75 -21.78 -16.87 -32.15
N SER A 76 -20.66 -16.74 -32.88
CA SER A 76 -19.31 -16.96 -32.34
C SER A 76 -18.70 -15.74 -31.64
N VAL A 77 -19.28 -14.55 -31.78
CA VAL A 77 -18.80 -13.31 -31.13
C VAL A 77 -18.91 -13.43 -29.62
N ARG A 78 -17.85 -13.02 -28.93
CA ARG A 78 -17.68 -13.03 -27.48
C ARG A 78 -17.71 -11.62 -26.91
N ILE A 79 -18.02 -11.50 -25.62
CA ILE A 79 -18.06 -10.22 -24.92
C ILE A 79 -16.67 -9.54 -24.91
N VAL A 80 -15.58 -10.31 -24.95
CA VAL A 80 -14.21 -9.78 -24.95
C VAL A 80 -13.75 -9.22 -26.30
N ASP A 81 -14.54 -9.41 -27.37
CA ASP A 81 -14.17 -8.93 -28.69
C ASP A 81 -14.23 -7.39 -28.74
N SER A 82 -13.46 -6.78 -29.65
CA SER A 82 -13.44 -5.32 -29.77
C SER A 82 -14.78 -4.75 -30.23
N LYS A 83 -15.11 -3.53 -29.80
CA LYS A 83 -16.29 -2.78 -30.25
C LYS A 83 -16.45 -2.76 -31.78
N ASN A 84 -15.34 -2.64 -32.51
CA ASN A 84 -15.32 -2.64 -33.97
C ASN A 84 -15.90 -3.92 -34.58
N VAL A 85 -15.71 -5.08 -33.94
CA VAL A 85 -16.28 -6.35 -34.40
C VAL A 85 -17.81 -6.28 -34.35
N PHE A 86 -18.38 -5.78 -33.25
CA PHE A 86 -19.82 -5.62 -33.12
C PHE A 86 -20.39 -4.62 -34.15
N ASP A 87 -19.74 -3.46 -34.32
CA ASP A 87 -20.17 -2.42 -35.25
C ASP A 87 -20.15 -2.91 -36.71
N LEU A 88 -19.11 -3.67 -37.09
CA LEU A 88 -19.01 -4.27 -38.43
C LEU A 88 -20.11 -5.30 -38.69
N LYS A 89 -20.45 -6.14 -37.69
CA LYS A 89 -21.51 -7.14 -37.83
C LYS A 89 -22.90 -6.51 -37.88
N LEU A 90 -23.17 -5.46 -37.10
CA LEU A 90 -24.42 -4.71 -37.17
C LEU A 90 -24.60 -4.04 -38.55
N LYS A 91 -23.54 -3.41 -39.08
CA LYS A 91 -23.57 -2.84 -40.44
C LYS A 91 -23.85 -3.91 -41.50
N ALA A 92 -23.22 -5.08 -41.39
CA ALA A 92 -23.46 -6.18 -42.32
C ALA A 92 -24.90 -6.69 -42.26
N LEU A 93 -25.50 -6.80 -41.07
CA LEU A 93 -26.90 -7.19 -40.92
C LEU A 93 -27.87 -6.20 -41.59
N GLY A 94 -27.61 -4.90 -41.50
CA GLY A 94 -28.46 -3.88 -42.15
C GLY A 94 -28.58 -4.07 -43.67
N LEU A 95 -27.53 -4.59 -44.32
CA LEU A 95 -27.57 -4.94 -45.75
C LEU A 95 -28.50 -6.12 -46.04
N PHE A 96 -28.66 -7.06 -45.10
CA PHE A 96 -29.61 -8.18 -45.25
C PHE A 96 -31.04 -7.74 -44.94
N GLU A 97 -31.25 -6.87 -43.96
CA GLU A 97 -32.58 -6.28 -43.68
C GLU A 97 -33.14 -5.53 -44.89
N SER A 98 -32.31 -4.71 -45.57
CA SER A 98 -32.73 -4.04 -46.81
C SER A 98 -33.11 -5.00 -47.94
N ASN A 99 -32.69 -6.28 -47.86
CA ASN A 99 -33.03 -7.34 -48.80
C ASN A 99 -34.18 -8.24 -48.30
N GLY A 100 -34.91 -7.84 -47.25
CA GLY A 100 -36.10 -8.53 -46.75
C GLY A 100 -35.84 -9.64 -45.72
N PHE A 101 -34.62 -9.78 -45.21
CA PHE A 101 -34.32 -10.74 -44.16
C PHE A 101 -34.80 -10.22 -42.80
N ASN A 102 -35.45 -11.08 -42.01
CA ASN A 102 -35.73 -10.79 -40.60
C ASN A 102 -34.46 -10.97 -39.76
N ILE A 103 -33.89 -9.85 -39.29
CA ILE A 103 -32.66 -9.82 -38.51
C ILE A 103 -32.86 -9.51 -37.02
N GLU A 104 -34.10 -9.34 -36.57
CA GLU A 104 -34.44 -8.78 -35.25
C GLU A 104 -33.79 -9.52 -34.09
N SER A 105 -33.84 -10.86 -34.12
CA SER A 105 -33.28 -11.71 -33.06
C SER A 105 -31.75 -11.60 -32.99
N VAL A 106 -31.09 -11.54 -34.15
CA VAL A 106 -29.63 -11.47 -34.27
C VAL A 106 -29.14 -10.08 -33.84
N CYS A 107 -29.84 -9.02 -34.27
CA CYS A 107 -29.60 -7.65 -33.82
C CYS A 107 -29.76 -7.50 -32.32
N SER A 108 -30.86 -8.00 -31.76
CA SER A 108 -31.13 -7.94 -30.31
C SER A 108 -30.01 -8.60 -29.50
N ARG A 109 -29.51 -9.75 -29.95
CA ARG A 109 -28.37 -10.42 -29.32
C ARG A 109 -27.10 -9.57 -29.38
N LEU A 110 -26.76 -8.99 -30.54
CA LEU A 110 -25.58 -8.13 -30.69
C LEU A 110 -25.66 -6.89 -29.81
N LEU A 111 -26.82 -6.23 -29.78
CA LEU A 111 -27.05 -5.06 -28.93
C LEU A 111 -26.88 -5.41 -27.44
N LYS A 112 -27.40 -6.58 -27.01
CA LYS A 112 -27.19 -7.05 -25.63
C LYS A 112 -25.73 -7.32 -25.33
N LEU A 113 -24.98 -7.90 -26.27
CA LEU A 113 -23.54 -8.12 -26.09
C LEU A 113 -22.77 -6.80 -25.98
N ILE A 114 -23.12 -5.79 -26.78
CA ILE A 114 -22.54 -4.44 -26.69
C ILE A 114 -22.83 -3.82 -25.32
N GLU A 115 -24.07 -3.92 -24.83
CA GLU A 115 -24.46 -3.43 -23.52
C GLU A 115 -23.60 -4.07 -22.42
N VAL A 116 -23.48 -5.41 -22.42
CA VAL A 116 -22.65 -6.13 -21.44
C VAL A 116 -21.17 -5.76 -21.56
N HIS A 117 -20.64 -5.65 -22.78
CA HIS A 117 -19.25 -5.22 -23.01
C HIS A 117 -19.01 -3.81 -22.44
N ASN A 118 -19.94 -2.87 -22.64
CA ASN A 118 -19.81 -1.51 -22.13
C ASN A 118 -19.83 -1.49 -20.60
N VAL A 119 -20.76 -2.22 -19.97
CA VAL A 119 -20.82 -2.36 -18.51
C VAL A 119 -19.53 -2.98 -17.98
N GLN A 120 -19.02 -4.03 -18.62
CA GLN A 120 -17.75 -4.65 -18.24
C GLN A 120 -16.59 -3.66 -18.33
N SER A 121 -16.50 -2.89 -19.41
CA SER A 121 -15.46 -1.87 -19.59
C SER A 121 -15.53 -0.77 -18.52
N GLN A 122 -16.75 -0.37 -18.13
CA GLN A 122 -16.96 0.60 -17.06
C GLN A 122 -16.48 0.03 -15.71
N LEU A 123 -16.93 -1.18 -15.36
CA LEU A 123 -16.55 -1.84 -14.10
C LEU A 123 -15.03 -2.09 -14.03
N GLU A 124 -14.39 -2.46 -15.14
CA GLU A 124 -12.93 -2.55 -15.26
C GLU A 124 -12.23 -1.21 -14.97
N GLY A 125 -12.81 -0.10 -15.43
CA GLY A 125 -12.34 1.26 -15.14
C GLY A 125 -12.49 1.62 -13.66
N GLU A 126 -13.66 1.38 -13.09
CA GLU A 126 -13.95 1.60 -11.67
C GLU A 126 -13.03 0.76 -10.77
N LYS A 127 -12.84 -0.52 -11.10
CA LYS A 127 -11.91 -1.43 -10.43
C LYS A 127 -10.48 -0.88 -10.42
N ARG A 128 -9.99 -0.38 -11.57
CA ARG A 128 -8.65 0.23 -11.67
C ARG A 128 -8.55 1.50 -10.83
N SER A 129 -9.57 2.35 -10.87
CA SER A 129 -9.65 3.57 -10.05
C SER A 129 -9.63 3.26 -8.55
N LEU A 130 -10.44 2.30 -8.10
CA LEU A 130 -10.46 1.87 -6.71
C LEU A 130 -9.12 1.27 -6.28
N LYS A 131 -8.49 0.44 -7.12
CA LYS A 131 -7.15 -0.10 -6.83
C LYS A 131 -6.11 1.00 -6.65
N ALA A 132 -6.15 2.05 -7.48
CA ALA A 132 -5.25 3.19 -7.34
C ALA A 132 -5.49 3.96 -6.02
N LYS A 133 -6.76 4.16 -5.63
CA LYS A 133 -7.10 4.80 -4.34
C LYS A 133 -6.65 3.97 -3.14
N VAL A 134 -6.78 2.64 -3.20
CA VAL A 134 -6.30 1.74 -2.13
C VAL A 134 -4.78 1.90 -1.97
N LEU A 135 -4.02 1.84 -3.07
CA LEU A 135 -2.57 2.04 -3.04
C LEU A 135 -2.18 3.40 -2.46
N GLN A 136 -2.88 4.47 -2.85
CA GLN A 136 -2.64 5.80 -2.29
C GLN A 136 -2.87 5.84 -0.76
N VAL A 137 -3.96 5.23 -0.28
CA VAL A 137 -4.25 5.17 1.15
C VAL A 137 -3.20 4.34 1.90
N GLU A 138 -2.73 3.24 1.32
CA GLU A 138 -1.64 2.43 1.88
C GLU A 138 -0.35 3.25 2.02
N GLU A 139 0.04 4.00 0.98
CA GLU A 139 1.21 4.89 1.04
C GLU A 139 1.06 6.01 2.08
N GLU A 140 -0.13 6.60 2.21
CA GLU A 140 -0.42 7.61 3.23
C GLU A 140 -0.40 7.03 4.65
N MET A 141 -0.86 5.79 4.83
CA MET A 141 -0.78 5.10 6.12
C MET A 141 0.65 4.80 6.50
N GLU A 142 1.49 4.32 5.58
CA GLU A 142 2.90 4.04 5.85
C GLU A 142 3.63 5.29 6.32
N LYS A 143 3.44 6.43 5.64
CA LYS A 143 3.99 7.72 6.06
C LYS A 143 3.55 8.13 7.47
N LYS A 144 2.28 7.87 7.83
CA LYS A 144 1.77 8.15 9.18
C LYS A 144 2.41 7.24 10.23
N TYR A 145 2.64 5.97 9.90
CA TYR A 145 3.35 5.05 10.79
C TYR A 145 4.81 5.46 11.02
N GLU A 146 5.52 5.88 9.96
CA GLU A 146 6.87 6.43 10.09
C GLU A 146 6.91 7.67 11.00
N LEU A 147 5.96 8.59 10.83
CA LEU A 147 5.84 9.77 11.71
C LEU A 147 5.53 9.39 13.15
N LEU A 148 4.66 8.40 13.38
CA LEU A 148 4.34 7.92 14.71
C LEU A 148 5.58 7.33 15.40
N LEU A 149 6.37 6.53 14.69
CA LEU A 149 7.62 5.98 15.21
C LEU A 149 8.62 7.08 15.58
N ALA A 150 8.76 8.12 14.74
CA ALA A 150 9.63 9.25 15.05
C ALA A 150 9.17 10.00 16.31
N VAL A 151 7.86 10.18 16.50
CA VAL A 151 7.30 10.79 17.71
C VAL A 151 7.56 9.93 18.93
N ASP A 152 7.40 8.61 18.85
CA ASP A 152 7.68 7.68 19.95
C ASP A 152 9.16 7.72 20.36
N GLU A 153 10.08 7.78 19.39
CA GLU A 153 11.51 7.94 19.65
C GLU A 153 11.83 9.25 20.39
N ASP A 154 11.25 10.36 19.95
CA ASP A 154 11.37 11.66 20.60
C ASP A 154 10.82 11.63 22.04
N LEU A 155 9.68 10.97 22.25
CA LEU A 155 9.07 10.79 23.57
C LEU A 155 10.03 10.05 24.51
N LEU A 156 10.64 8.95 24.05
CA LEU A 156 11.63 8.19 24.82
C LEU A 156 12.89 9.00 25.13
N ILE A 157 13.31 9.91 24.25
CA ILE A 157 14.41 10.85 24.54
C ILE A 157 14.00 11.79 25.67
N ARG A 158 12.82 12.42 25.58
CA ARG A 158 12.33 13.36 26.59
C ARG A 158 12.11 12.72 27.95
N GLU A 159 11.58 11.50 28.01
CA GLU A 159 11.44 10.76 29.26
C GLU A 159 12.78 10.46 29.93
N ARG A 160 13.83 10.18 29.15
CA ARG A 160 15.19 10.00 29.69
C ARG A 160 15.75 11.31 30.22
N GLU A 161 15.53 12.43 29.53
CA GLU A 161 15.93 13.75 30.01
C GLU A 161 15.23 14.13 31.31
N LEU A 162 13.92 13.92 31.40
CA LEU A 162 13.14 14.17 32.62
C LEU A 162 13.66 13.38 33.80
N ARG A 163 13.94 12.08 33.63
CA ARG A 163 14.56 11.25 34.68
C ARG A 163 15.90 11.82 35.14
N ARG A 164 16.79 12.19 34.21
CA ARG A 164 18.09 12.82 34.56
C ARG A 164 17.92 14.11 35.36
N ILE A 165 16.92 14.92 35.04
CA ILE A 165 16.62 16.16 35.77
C ILE A 165 16.10 15.84 37.18
N GLN A 166 15.24 14.83 37.32
CA GLN A 166 14.73 14.36 38.60
C GLN A 166 15.88 13.85 39.49
N ASP A 167 16.76 13.00 38.96
CA ASP A 167 17.94 12.50 39.69
C ASP A 167 18.83 13.64 40.21
N LYS A 168 19.09 14.65 39.35
CA LYS A 168 19.86 15.85 39.74
C LYS A 168 19.16 16.64 40.85
N ARG A 169 17.84 16.78 40.78
CA ARG A 169 17.06 17.49 41.80
C ARG A 169 17.13 16.75 43.13
N GLU A 170 16.97 15.43 43.13
CA GLU A 170 17.07 14.61 44.34
C GLU A 170 18.47 14.71 44.97
N PHE A 171 19.53 14.65 44.14
CA PHE A 171 20.89 14.85 44.60
C PHE A 171 21.09 16.22 45.29
N MET A 172 20.60 17.30 44.69
CA MET A 172 20.71 18.64 45.26
C MET A 172 19.93 18.78 46.59
N ILE A 173 18.76 18.14 46.70
CA ILE A 173 18.00 18.11 47.95
C ILE A 173 18.82 17.46 49.07
N LEU A 174 19.41 16.30 48.80
CA LEU A 174 20.27 15.60 49.78
C LEU A 174 21.51 16.44 50.16
N GLU A 175 22.08 17.20 49.23
CA GLU A 175 23.19 18.10 49.51
C GLU A 175 22.77 19.28 50.40
N ILE A 176 21.62 19.89 50.13
CA ILE A 176 21.04 20.96 50.97
C ILE A 176 20.78 20.43 52.39
N GLU A 177 20.18 19.26 52.54
CA GLU A 177 19.94 18.62 53.83
C GLU A 177 21.24 18.39 54.60
N ARG A 178 22.28 17.91 53.92
CA ARG A 178 23.62 17.71 54.50
C ARG A 178 24.25 19.02 54.96
N MET A 179 24.14 20.09 54.16
CA MET A 179 24.64 21.43 54.52
C MET A 179 23.85 21.99 55.72
N ASN A 180 22.54 21.80 55.75
CA ASN A 180 21.69 22.21 56.86
C ASN A 180 22.09 21.51 58.17
N MET A 181 22.35 20.19 58.14
CA MET A 181 22.86 19.46 59.31
C MET A 181 24.19 20.03 59.81
N LYS A 182 25.15 20.26 58.90
CA LYS A 182 26.45 20.88 59.26
C LYS A 182 26.25 22.26 59.89
N MET A 183 25.39 23.09 59.31
CA MET A 183 25.09 24.42 59.84
C MET A 183 24.49 24.36 61.26
N VAL A 184 23.60 23.40 61.53
CA VAL A 184 23.05 23.19 62.89
C VAL A 184 24.16 22.82 63.88
N ILE A 185 25.08 21.94 63.50
CA ILE A 185 26.25 21.57 64.34
C ILE A 185 27.11 22.81 64.61
N TRP A 186 27.47 23.57 63.58
CA TRP A 186 28.28 24.79 63.72
C TRP A 186 27.63 25.85 64.61
N LYS A 187 26.30 26.04 64.49
CA LYS A 187 25.54 26.93 65.39
C LYS A 187 25.64 26.50 66.85
N ARG A 188 25.57 25.19 67.13
CA ARG A 188 25.75 24.66 68.50
C ARG A 188 27.17 24.90 69.01
N VAL A 189 28.19 24.58 68.22
CA VAL A 189 29.61 24.77 68.58
C VAL A 189 29.90 26.25 68.86
N SER A 190 29.48 27.15 67.96
CA SER A 190 29.63 28.59 68.14
C SER A 190 28.96 29.10 69.42
N LYS A 191 27.75 28.62 69.74
CA LYS A 191 27.05 28.96 70.98
C LYS A 191 27.83 28.49 72.22
N GLN A 192 28.42 27.30 72.19
CA GLN A 192 29.24 26.81 73.30
C GLN A 192 30.52 27.62 73.48
N LEU A 193 31.23 27.92 72.39
CA LEU A 193 32.44 28.75 72.42
C LEU A 193 32.18 30.16 72.98
N LYS A 194 31.06 30.79 72.60
CA LYS A 194 30.65 32.08 73.17
C LYS A 194 30.45 32.01 74.68
N LYS A 195 29.80 30.94 75.17
CA LYS A 195 29.60 30.73 76.61
C LYS A 195 30.92 30.53 77.35
N THR A 196 31.82 29.71 76.83
CA THR A 196 33.13 29.48 77.47
C THR A 196 33.98 30.75 77.49
N LEU A 197 33.94 31.55 76.42
CA LEU A 197 34.65 32.84 76.37
C LEU A 197 34.12 33.83 77.41
N THR A 198 32.79 33.94 77.57
CA THR A 198 32.19 34.81 78.60
C THR A 198 32.57 34.39 80.02
N LEU A 199 32.64 33.07 80.29
CA LEU A 199 33.08 32.56 81.59
C LEU A 199 34.55 32.90 81.86
N LEU A 200 35.44 32.69 80.88
CA LEU A 200 36.87 33.02 81.02
C LEU A 200 37.09 34.51 81.30
N ASN A 201 36.42 35.38 80.54
CA ASN A 201 36.51 36.84 80.73
C ASN A 201 35.95 37.30 82.09
N SER A 202 34.96 36.58 82.63
CA SER A 202 34.41 36.86 83.96
C SER A 202 35.37 36.42 85.07
N SER A 203 36.08 35.29 84.88
CA SER A 203 37.10 34.80 85.80
C SER A 203 38.36 35.67 85.83
N SER A 204 38.77 36.26 84.70
CA SER A 204 39.95 37.15 84.65
C SER A 204 39.76 38.52 85.30
N MET A 205 38.52 38.93 85.56
CA MET A 205 38.20 40.19 86.28
C MET A 205 38.25 40.03 87.81
N LEU A 206 38.34 38.80 88.31
CA LEU A 206 38.37 38.48 89.74
C LEU A 206 39.80 38.27 90.28
N TYR A 207 40.82 38.39 89.42
CA TYR A 207 42.24 38.34 89.74
C TYR A 207 42.89 39.66 89.36
#